data_AF-A0A957H6R5-F1
#
_entry.id   AF-A0A957H6R5-F1
#
_cell.length_a   1.000
_cell.length_b   1.000
_cell.length_c   1.000
_cell.angle_alpha   90.00
_cell.angle_beta   90.00
_cell.angle_gamma   90.00
#
_symmetry.space_group_name_H-M   'P 1'
#
loop_
_entity.id
_entity.type
_entity.pdbx_description
1 polymer ?
#
loop_
_entity_poly.entity_id
_entity_poly.type
_entity_poly.pdbx_seq_one_letter_code
_entity_poly.pdbx_strand_id
1 'polypeptide(L)'
;MTQRQSKQLTWITIGFIILLIGIVIGADTGFEGFRAFYNVPGGDKLGHFLLIGTLAFLVNASLGARRVRLGPLQPLLGSLLVTLVVTAEEFSQIFLAHRSFDLLDLTADFVGILILGRLAAHLIRKESE
;
A
#
# COMPACT_ATOMS: atom_id res chain seq x y z
N MET A 1 10.34 -15.23 -14.02
CA MET A 1 10.60 -15.15 -12.55
C MET A 1 10.94 -16.52 -11.97
N THR A 2 12.07 -16.66 -11.27
CA THR A 2 12.49 -17.95 -10.65
C THR A 2 11.78 -18.23 -9.32
N GLN A 3 11.68 -19.50 -8.93
CA GLN A 3 11.12 -19.93 -7.62
C GLN A 3 11.86 -19.33 -6.40
N ARG A 4 13.15 -18.99 -6.56
CA ARG A 4 13.93 -18.35 -5.50
C ARG A 4 13.59 -16.87 -5.36
N GLN A 5 13.43 -16.17 -6.48
CA GLN A 5 13.04 -14.75 -6.52
C GLN A 5 11.63 -14.54 -5.96
N SER A 6 10.68 -15.45 -6.23
CA SER A 6 9.33 -15.36 -5.67
C SER A 6 9.32 -15.46 -4.16
N LYS A 7 10.05 -16.42 -3.59
CA LYS A 7 10.17 -16.55 -2.13
C LYS A 7 10.80 -15.31 -1.47
N GLN A 8 11.85 -14.75 -2.07
CA GLN A 8 12.50 -13.55 -1.54
C GLN A 8 11.54 -12.35 -1.51
N LEU A 9 10.79 -12.16 -2.60
CA LEU A 9 9.83 -11.07 -2.70
C LEU A 9 8.68 -11.21 -1.71
N THR A 10 8.20 -12.43 -1.47
CA THR A 10 7.20 -12.71 -0.43
C THR A 10 7.72 -12.32 0.96
N TRP A 11 8.96 -12.68 1.31
CA TRP A 11 9.55 -12.31 2.60
C TRP A 11 9.74 -10.80 2.76
N ILE A 12 10.17 -10.11 1.69
CA ILE A 12 10.27 -8.65 1.68
C ILE A 12 8.88 -8.03 1.90
N THR A 13 7.85 -8.56 1.22
CA THR A 13 6.46 -8.09 1.37
C THR A 13 5.96 -8.28 2.78
N ILE A 14 6.21 -9.44 3.41
CA ILE A 14 5.83 -9.70 4.80
C ILE A 14 6.53 -8.73 5.75
N GLY A 15 7.85 -8.52 5.59
CA GLY A 15 8.60 -7.56 6.39
C GLY A 15 8.06 -6.13 6.25
N PHE A 16 7.71 -5.73 5.03
CA PHE A 16 7.12 -4.42 4.77
C PHE A 16 5.71 -4.27 5.38
N ILE A 17 4.89 -5.31 5.35
CA ILE A 17 3.59 -5.32 6.04
C ILE A 17 3.76 -5.15 7.55
N ILE A 18 4.72 -5.87 8.16
CA ILE A 18 5.01 -5.74 9.59
C ILE A 18 5.46 -4.31 9.92
N LEU A 19 6.31 -3.71 9.09
CA LEU A 19 6.71 -2.31 9.23
C LEU A 19 5.50 -1.37 9.18
N LEU A 20 4.60 -1.53 8.21
CA LEU A 20 3.41 -0.70 8.08
C LEU A 20 2.46 -0.86 9.26
N ILE A 21 2.25 -2.07 9.76
CA ILE A 21 1.46 -2.31 10.98
C ILE A 21 2.07 -1.54 12.16
N GLY A 22 3.39 -1.55 12.30
CA GLY A 22 4.08 -0.77 13.32
C GLY A 22 3.86 0.74 13.19
N ILE A 23 3.89 1.27 11.96
CA ILE A 23 3.61 2.68 11.68
C ILE A 23 2.16 3.04 12.03
N VAL A 24 1.19 2.21 11.60
CA VAL A 24 -0.24 2.41 11.90
C VAL A 24 -0.48 2.42 13.41
N ILE A 25 0.01 1.41 14.15
CA ILE A 25 -0.13 1.36 15.61
C ILE A 25 0.49 2.59 16.27
N GLY A 26 1.68 3.00 15.84
CA GLY A 26 2.33 4.19 16.40
C GLY A 26 1.55 5.48 16.10
N ALA A 27 0.97 5.61 14.90
CA ALA A 27 0.12 6.74 14.55
C ALA A 27 -1.19 6.76 15.36
N ASP A 28 -1.85 5.61 15.50
CA ASP A 28 -3.13 5.44 16.20
C ASP A 28 -3.00 5.72 17.71
N THR A 29 -1.83 5.40 18.29
CA THR A 29 -1.53 5.65 19.71
C THR A 29 -1.00 7.06 19.97
N GLY A 30 -0.88 7.91 18.94
CA GLY A 30 -0.38 9.28 19.09
C GLY A 30 1.10 9.38 19.42
N PHE A 31 1.92 8.43 18.96
CA PHE A 31 3.36 8.39 19.23
C PHE A 31 4.05 9.71 18.82
N GLU A 32 4.68 10.37 19.80
CA GLU A 32 5.24 11.73 19.61
C GLU A 32 6.33 11.81 18.54
N GLY A 33 7.01 10.70 18.24
CA GLY A 33 8.03 10.63 17.19
C GLY A 33 7.52 10.98 15.79
N PHE A 34 6.21 10.90 15.55
CA PHE A 34 5.61 11.30 14.28
C PHE A 34 5.27 12.80 14.19
N ARG A 35 5.38 13.58 15.28
CA ARG A 35 5.07 15.03 15.23
C ARG A 35 5.89 15.79 14.20
N ALA A 36 7.17 15.46 14.05
CA ALA A 36 8.03 16.09 13.06
C ALA A 36 7.56 15.84 11.62
N PHE A 37 6.95 14.67 11.36
CA PHE A 37 6.44 14.28 10.06
C PHE A 37 5.16 15.05 9.71
N TYR A 38 4.24 15.18 10.66
CA TYR A 38 3.01 15.98 10.48
C TYR A 38 3.28 17.48 10.29
N ASN A 39 4.44 17.98 10.74
CA ASN A 39 4.83 19.38 10.56
C ASN A 39 5.41 19.68 9.16
N VAL A 40 5.71 18.65 8.35
CA VAL A 40 6.15 18.83 6.97
C VAL A 40 4.93 19.04 6.08
N PRO A 41 4.79 20.17 5.36
CA PRO A 41 3.65 20.41 4.48
C PRO A 41 3.49 19.29 3.44
N GLY A 42 2.38 18.55 3.53
CA GLY A 42 2.07 17.40 2.65
C GLY A 42 2.94 16.15 2.87
N GLY A 43 3.74 16.10 3.95
CA GLY A 43 4.58 14.95 4.27
C GLY A 43 3.77 13.68 4.53
N ASP A 44 2.66 13.83 5.26
CA ASP A 44 1.62 12.81 5.45
C ASP A 44 1.09 12.25 4.13
N LYS A 45 0.67 13.12 3.19
CA LYS A 45 0.10 12.70 1.90
C LYS A 45 1.13 11.98 1.04
N LEU A 46 2.37 12.47 1.04
CA LEU A 46 3.49 11.81 0.36
C LEU A 46 3.79 10.44 1.00
N GLY A 47 3.71 10.36 2.33
CA GLY A 47 3.83 9.12 3.10
C GLY A 47 2.79 8.09 2.66
N HIS A 48 1.51 8.45 2.66
CA HIS A 48 0.40 7.63 2.17
C HIS A 48 0.66 7.11 0.75
N PHE A 49 0.95 8.02 -0.19
CA PHE A 49 1.27 7.66 -1.57
C PHE A 49 2.44 6.65 -1.67
N LEU A 50 3.57 6.92 -1.02
CA LEU A 50 4.78 6.09 -1.13
C LEU A 50 4.63 4.76 -0.39
N LEU A 51 4.12 4.76 0.84
CA LEU A 51 4.00 3.57 1.67
C LEU A 51 2.97 2.61 1.09
N ILE A 52 1.76 3.10 0.79
CA ILE A 52 0.67 2.26 0.29
C ILE A 52 0.90 1.89 -1.17
N GLY A 53 1.48 2.78 -1.97
CA GLY A 53 1.92 2.46 -3.32
C GLY A 53 3.02 1.38 -3.35
N THR A 54 4.01 1.46 -2.45
CA THR A 54 5.05 0.42 -2.32
C THR A 54 4.45 -0.91 -1.87
N LEU A 55 3.51 -0.89 -0.93
CA LEU A 55 2.77 -2.09 -0.54
C LEU A 55 2.05 -2.72 -1.74
N ALA A 56 1.33 -1.92 -2.52
CA ALA A 56 0.67 -2.39 -3.73
C ALA A 56 1.67 -2.98 -4.72
N PHE A 57 2.81 -2.33 -4.95
CA PHE A 57 3.88 -2.86 -5.80
C PHE A 57 4.33 -4.25 -5.33
N LEU A 58 4.71 -4.38 -4.06
CA LEU A 58 5.25 -5.61 -3.46
C LEU A 58 4.23 -6.75 -3.47
N VAL A 59 2.98 -6.48 -3.10
CA VAL A 59 1.91 -7.48 -3.11
C VAL A 59 1.62 -7.93 -4.55
N ASN A 60 1.50 -7.00 -5.51
CA ASN A 60 1.27 -7.38 -6.90
C ASN A 60 2.44 -8.19 -7.47
N ALA A 61 3.68 -7.78 -7.18
CA ALA A 61 4.85 -8.49 -7.65
C ALA A 61 4.95 -9.90 -7.02
N SER A 62 4.63 -10.05 -5.72
CA SER A 62 4.56 -11.34 -5.04
C SER A 62 3.47 -12.26 -5.59
N LEU A 63 2.36 -11.69 -6.05
CA LEU A 63 1.27 -12.41 -6.71
C LEU A 63 1.50 -12.62 -8.21
N GLY A 64 2.68 -12.30 -8.74
CA GLY A 64 2.98 -12.45 -10.17
C GLY A 64 2.10 -11.57 -11.06
N ALA A 65 1.73 -10.38 -10.59
CA ALA A 65 0.83 -9.44 -11.24
C ALA A 65 -0.51 -10.06 -11.68
N ARG A 66 -1.01 -11.04 -10.92
CA ARG A 66 -2.28 -11.73 -11.20
C ARG A 66 -3.43 -10.73 -11.32
N ARG A 67 -4.23 -10.88 -12.38
CA ARG A 67 -5.48 -10.13 -12.59
C ARG A 67 -6.69 -10.99 -12.24
N VAL A 68 -7.75 -10.35 -11.76
CA VAL A 68 -9.06 -10.96 -11.56
C VAL A 68 -10.10 -10.30 -12.45
N ARG A 69 -11.13 -11.03 -12.87
CA ARG A 69 -12.22 -10.49 -13.68
C ARG A 69 -13.32 -9.95 -12.77
N LEU A 70 -13.60 -8.65 -12.86
CA LEU A 70 -14.73 -7.99 -12.18
C LEU A 70 -15.55 -7.26 -13.27
N GLY A 71 -16.49 -7.99 -13.87
CA GLY A 71 -17.25 -7.50 -15.02
C GLY A 71 -16.33 -7.13 -16.20
N PRO A 72 -16.43 -5.91 -16.78
CA PRO A 72 -15.56 -5.47 -17.86
C PRO A 72 -14.14 -5.12 -17.40
N LEU A 73 -13.92 -5.00 -16.08
CA LEU A 73 -12.64 -4.60 -15.51
C LEU A 73 -11.78 -5.83 -15.18
N GLN A 74 -10.46 -5.67 -15.32
CA GLN A 74 -9.47 -6.69 -14.96
C GLN A 74 -8.40 -6.12 -14.03
N PRO A 75 -8.76 -5.71 -12.79
CA PRO A 75 -7.80 -5.16 -11.86
C PRO A 75 -6.76 -6.21 -11.42
N LEU A 76 -5.62 -5.73 -10.96
CA LEU A 76 -4.62 -6.57 -10.32
C LEU A 76 -5.13 -6.98 -8.94
N LEU A 77 -5.03 -8.27 -8.61
CA LEU A 77 -5.50 -8.82 -7.35
C LEU A 77 -4.84 -8.14 -6.15
N GLY A 78 -3.52 -7.93 -6.20
CA GLY A 78 -2.79 -7.26 -5.13
C GLY A 78 -3.25 -5.83 -4.90
N SER A 79 -3.45 -5.06 -5.98
CA SER A 79 -3.99 -3.70 -5.91
C SER A 79 -5.38 -3.69 -5.27
N LEU A 80 -6.27 -4.61 -5.68
CA LEU A 80 -7.61 -4.72 -5.12
C LEU A 80 -7.57 -5.00 -3.61
N LEU A 81 -6.73 -5.95 -3.17
CA LEU A 81 -6.59 -6.27 -1.76
C LEU A 81 -6.07 -5.07 -0.95
N VAL A 82 -5.04 -4.38 -1.45
CA VAL A 82 -4.47 -3.20 -0.77
C VAL A 82 -5.49 -2.06 -0.71
N THR A 83 -6.24 -1.80 -1.79
CA THR A 83 -7.32 -0.80 -1.79
C THR A 83 -8.36 -1.11 -0.72
N LEU A 84 -8.79 -2.36 -0.58
CA LEU A 84 -9.77 -2.73 0.45
C LEU A 84 -9.25 -2.51 1.86
N VAL A 85 -8.00 -2.91 2.12
CA VAL A 85 -7.36 -2.76 3.43
C VAL A 85 -7.18 -1.30 3.81
N VAL A 86 -6.62 -0.47 2.92
CA VAL A 86 -6.36 0.95 3.23
C VAL A 86 -7.65 1.75 3.36
N THR A 87 -8.67 1.42 2.56
CA THR A 87 -9.99 2.03 2.72
C THR A 87 -10.56 1.71 4.09
N ALA A 88 -10.50 0.44 4.52
CA ALA A 88 -10.99 0.05 5.84
C ALA A 88 -10.20 0.70 6.98
N GLU A 89 -8.88 0.83 6.84
CA GLU A 89 -8.02 1.48 7.82
C GLU A 89 -8.36 2.97 7.95
N GLU A 90 -8.46 3.71 6.85
CA GLU A 90 -8.80 5.13 6.85
C GLU A 90 -10.21 5.40 7.41
N PHE A 91 -11.20 4.55 7.11
CA PHE A 91 -12.52 4.64 7.74
C PHE A 91 -12.50 4.27 9.23
N SER A 92 -11.60 3.39 9.66
CA SER A 92 -11.46 3.03 11.08
C SER A 92 -10.96 4.21 11.93
N GLN A 93 -10.21 5.14 11.32
CA GLN A 93 -9.72 6.35 11.99
C GLN A 93 -10.84 7.27 12.48
N ILE A 94 -12.07 7.15 11.95
CA ILE A 94 -13.26 7.86 12.47
C ILE A 94 -13.50 7.55 13.96
N PHE A 95 -13.07 6.37 14.43
CA PHE A 95 -13.27 5.90 15.79
C PHE A 95 -12.04 6.10 16.70
N LEU A 96 -10.98 6.74 16.20
CA LEU A 96 -9.71 6.92 16.93
C LEU A 96 -9.56 8.36 17.45
N ALA A 97 -8.98 8.52 18.64
CA ALA A 97 -8.84 9.83 19.29
C ALA A 97 -7.67 10.67 18.73
N HIS A 98 -6.67 10.02 18.14
CA HIS A 98 -5.43 10.65 17.66
C HIS A 98 -5.32 10.69 16.14
N ARG A 99 -6.34 10.19 15.43
CA ARG A 99 -6.42 10.13 13.96
C ARG A 99 -7.80 10.61 13.53
N SER A 100 -7.91 11.00 12.27
CA SER A 100 -9.17 11.44 11.69
C SER A 100 -9.16 11.07 10.22
N PHE A 101 -10.28 10.56 9.74
CA PHE A 101 -10.48 10.32 8.32
C PHE A 101 -10.11 11.56 7.48
N ASP A 102 -9.22 11.39 6.52
CA ASP A 102 -8.85 12.41 5.54
C ASP A 102 -9.02 11.85 4.10
N LEU A 103 -9.92 12.49 3.36
CA LEU A 103 -10.17 12.14 1.96
C LEU A 103 -8.93 12.33 1.08
N LEU A 104 -8.05 13.28 1.42
CA LEU A 104 -6.80 13.50 0.69
C LEU A 104 -5.79 12.39 0.92
N ASP A 105 -5.74 11.83 2.13
CA ASP A 105 -4.89 10.69 2.46
C ASP A 105 -5.38 9.43 1.71
N LEU A 106 -6.69 9.17 1.74
CA LEU A 106 -7.30 8.09 0.94
C LEU A 106 -7.04 8.26 -0.57
N THR A 107 -7.10 9.50 -1.06
CA THR A 107 -6.81 9.80 -2.47
C THR A 107 -5.34 9.55 -2.79
N ALA A 108 -4.42 9.95 -1.92
CA ALA A 108 -3.00 9.70 -2.07
C ALA A 108 -2.70 8.20 -2.12
N ASP A 109 -3.36 7.40 -1.28
CA ASP A 109 -3.27 5.95 -1.29
C ASP A 109 -3.74 5.36 -2.62
N PHE A 110 -4.90 5.78 -3.12
CA PHE A 110 -5.42 5.28 -4.39
C PHE A 110 -4.53 5.64 -5.58
N VAL A 111 -3.97 6.84 -5.60
CA VAL A 111 -3.01 7.26 -6.63
C VAL A 111 -1.72 6.44 -6.54
N GLY A 112 -1.22 6.17 -5.32
CA GLY A 112 -0.07 5.30 -5.07
C GLY A 112 -0.30 3.89 -5.59
N ILE A 113 -1.41 3.27 -5.20
CA ILE A 113 -1.82 1.93 -5.64
C ILE A 113 -1.90 1.85 -7.16
N LEU A 114 -2.51 2.85 -7.79
CA LEU A 114 -2.69 2.88 -9.24
C LEU A 114 -1.34 2.94 -9.97
N ILE A 115 -0.45 3.86 -9.57
CA ILE A 115 0.83 4.10 -10.26
C ILE A 115 1.79 2.94 -10.00
N LEU A 116 2.04 2.61 -8.75
CA LEU A 116 3.03 1.60 -8.35
C LEU A 116 2.53 0.17 -8.59
N GLY A 117 1.21 -0.07 -8.48
CA GLY A 117 0.62 -1.34 -8.91
C GLY A 117 0.75 -1.59 -10.42
N ARG A 118 0.55 -0.57 -11.25
CA ARG A 118 0.81 -0.66 -12.71
C ARG A 118 2.28 -0.88 -13.01
N LEU A 119 3.18 -0.22 -12.28
CA LEU A 119 4.63 -0.42 -12.42
C LEU A 119 5.01 -1.88 -12.14
N ALA A 120 4.51 -2.49 -11.06
CA ALA A 120 4.73 -3.91 -10.76
C ALA A 120 4.27 -4.81 -11.92
N ALA A 121 3.07 -4.57 -12.46
CA ALA A 121 2.56 -5.35 -13.58
C ALA A 121 3.40 -5.19 -14.85
N HIS A 122 3.96 -4.00 -15.11
CA HIS A 122 4.83 -3.79 -16.26
C HIS A 122 6.16 -4.56 -16.13
N LEU A 123 6.79 -4.50 -14.97
CA LEU A 123 8.08 -5.17 -14.72
C LEU A 123 7.95 -6.70 -14.73
N ILE A 124 6.91 -7.25 -14.10
CA ILE A 124 6.70 -8.71 -14.03
C ILE A 124 6.36 -9.31 -15.40
N ARG A 125 5.66 -8.57 -16.28
CA ARG A 125 5.40 -9.03 -17.65
C ARG A 125 6.69 -9.12 -18.45
N LYS A 126 7.57 -8.11 -18.34
CA LYS A 126 8.85 -8.08 -19.03
C LYS A 126 9.78 -9.23 -18.64
N GLU A 127 9.72 -9.72 -17.40
CA GLU A 127 10.50 -10.89 -16.96
C GLU A 127 9.94 -12.24 -17.44
N SER A 128 8.76 -12.25 -18.07
CA SER A 128 8.08 -13.44 -18.58
C SER A 128 8.18 -13.56 -20.11
N GLU A 129 8.70 -12.54 -20.79
CA GLU A 129 9.00 -12.48 -22.22
C GLU A 129 10.47 -12.86 -22.47
#